data_AF-A0A943Z7L7-F1
#
_entry.id   AF-A0A943Z7L7-F1
#
_cell.length_a   1.000
_cell.length_b   1.000
_cell.length_c   1.000
_cell.angle_alpha   90.00
_cell.angle_beta   90.00
_cell.angle_gamma   90.00
#
_symmetry.space_group_name_H-M   'P 1'
#
loop_
_entity.id
_entity.type
_entity.pdbx_description
1 polymer ?
#
loop_
_entity_poly.entity_id
_entity_poly.type
_entity_poly.pdbx_seq_one_letter_code
_entity_poly.pdbx_strand_id
1 'polypeptide(L)'
;MASGIKVRINPAGARAVLQSAGPLVDAQGAKVEAAANSMLGPDGHDRAGFARDTRVGTNRARCTVRTATEHAIYANSKRNILLKALGG
;
A
#
# COMPACT_ATOMS: atom_id res chain seq x y z
N MET A 1 17.47 41.40 -1.50
CA MET A 1 17.61 40.28 -0.55
C MET A 1 16.24 39.64 -0.39
N ALA A 2 16.03 38.41 -0.85
CA ALA A 2 14.74 37.75 -0.71
C ALA A 2 14.52 37.42 0.77
N SER A 3 13.59 38.12 1.43
CA SER A 3 13.17 37.76 2.78
C SER A 3 12.61 36.34 2.70
N GLY A 4 13.16 35.43 3.50
CA GLY A 4 12.74 34.03 3.52
C GLY A 4 11.33 33.93 4.09
N ILE A 5 10.32 34.04 3.22
CA ILE A 5 8.92 33.82 3.58
C ILE A 5 8.78 32.36 3.98
N LYS A 6 8.69 32.10 5.29
CA LYS A 6 8.40 30.77 5.83
C LYS A 6 6.90 30.52 5.78
N VAL A 7 6.43 29.94 4.69
CA VAL A 7 5.03 29.52 4.57
C VAL A 7 4.81 28.23 5.38
N ARG A 8 3.98 28.30 6.43
CA ARG A 8 3.48 27.11 7.13
C ARG A 8 2.23 26.61 6.42
N ILE A 9 2.29 25.38 5.90
CA ILE A 9 1.14 24.72 5.29
C ILE A 9 0.08 24.43 6.36
N ASN A 10 -1.17 24.80 6.08
CA ASN A 10 -2.30 24.43 6.94
C ASN A 10 -2.66 22.94 6.75
N PRO A 11 -3.41 22.32 7.69
CA PRO A 11 -3.74 20.89 7.60
C PRO A 11 -4.46 20.49 6.31
N ALA A 12 -5.32 21.36 5.77
CA ALA A 12 -6.01 21.12 4.51
C ALA A 12 -5.04 21.06 3.32
N GLY A 13 -4.08 22.00 3.25
CA GLY A 13 -3.04 22.02 2.23
C GLY A 13 -2.09 20.81 2.35
N ALA A 14 -1.76 20.38 3.56
CA ALA A 14 -0.95 19.17 3.77
C ALA A 14 -1.68 17.93 3.25
N ARG A 15 -2.99 17.82 3.49
CA ARG A 15 -3.83 16.73 3.00
C ARG A 15 -3.95 16.75 1.47
N ALA A 16 -4.11 17.93 0.87
CA ALA A 16 -4.13 18.10 -0.58
C ALA A 16 -2.79 17.69 -1.23
N VAL A 17 -1.66 18.06 -0.65
CA VAL A 17 -0.33 17.64 -1.14
C VAL A 17 -0.17 16.13 -1.06
N LEU A 18 -0.57 15.50 0.05
CA LEU A 18 -0.52 14.04 0.20
C LEU A 18 -1.42 13.33 -0.82
N GLN A 19 -2.62 13.86 -1.08
CA GLN A 19 -3.59 13.30 -2.02
C GLN A 19 -3.32 13.62 -3.50
N SER A 20 -2.40 14.55 -3.79
CA SER A 20 -2.10 14.93 -5.17
C SER A 20 -1.29 13.85 -5.90
N ALA A 21 -1.32 13.86 -7.24
CA ALA A 21 -0.52 12.96 -8.07
C ALA A 21 0.97 13.28 -7.91
N GLY A 22 1.75 12.35 -7.36
CA GLY A 22 3.20 12.44 -7.33
C GLY A 22 3.83 11.10 -6.98
N PRO A 23 5.16 11.05 -6.71
CA PRO A 23 5.91 9.81 -6.74
C PRO A 23 5.31 8.81 -5.76
N LEU A 24 4.88 7.68 -6.32
CA LEU A 24 4.22 6.61 -5.58
C LEU A 24 5.28 5.82 -4.80
N VAL A 25 5.03 5.52 -3.53
CA VAL A 25 5.77 4.51 -2.74
C VAL A 25 5.32 3.11 -3.18
N ASP A 26 5.24 2.91 -4.50
CA ASP A 26 4.58 1.76 -5.12
C ASP A 26 5.47 0.53 -5.12
N ALA A 27 6.79 0.74 -5.16
CA ALA A 27 7.78 -0.33 -5.21
C ALA A 27 7.70 -1.23 -3.97
N GLN A 28 7.54 -0.67 -2.77
CA GLN A 28 7.40 -1.47 -1.55
C GLN A 28 6.05 -2.20 -1.52
N GLY A 29 4.96 -1.54 -1.93
CA GLY A 29 3.65 -2.18 -2.03
C GLY A 29 3.64 -3.37 -2.99
N ALA A 30 4.31 -3.23 -4.13
CA ALA A 30 4.47 -4.30 -5.12
C ALA A 30 5.29 -5.48 -4.58
N LYS A 31 6.37 -5.23 -3.83
CA LYS A 31 7.16 -6.29 -3.18
C LYS A 31 6.34 -7.07 -2.15
N VAL A 32 5.63 -6.36 -1.28
CA VAL A 32 4.78 -6.98 -0.24
C VAL A 32 3.64 -7.76 -0.89
N GLU A 33 3.01 -7.24 -1.94
CA GLU A 33 1.97 -7.95 -2.70
C GLU A 33 2.51 -9.24 -3.33
N ALA A 34 3.68 -9.19 -3.98
CA ALA A 34 4.29 -10.37 -4.59
C ALA A 34 4.70 -11.42 -3.54
N ALA A 35 5.33 -10.99 -2.44
CA ALA A 35 5.71 -11.87 -1.34
C ALA A 35 4.48 -12.48 -0.64
N ALA A 36 3.41 -11.73 -0.46
CA ALA A 36 2.18 -12.26 0.14
C ALA A 36 1.50 -13.30 -0.77
N ASN A 37 1.44 -13.02 -2.08
CA ASN A 37 0.85 -13.95 -3.04
C ASN A 37 1.70 -15.21 -3.27
N SER A 38 3.03 -15.16 -3.11
CA SER A 38 3.87 -16.37 -3.19
C SER A 38 3.73 -17.30 -1.99
N MET A 39 3.34 -16.76 -0.83
CA MET A 39 3.02 -17.54 0.38
C MET A 39 1.58 -18.07 0.38
N LEU A 40 0.76 -17.58 -0.55
CA LEU A 40 -0.58 -18.09 -0.78
C LEU A 40 -0.46 -19.40 -1.58
N GLY A 41 -1.15 -20.44 -1.12
CA GLY A 41 -1.21 -21.69 -1.89
C GLY A 41 -2.00 -21.49 -3.19
N PRO A 42 -1.94 -22.43 -4.14
CA PRO A 42 -2.81 -22.40 -5.31
C PRO A 42 -4.26 -22.43 -4.85
N ASP A 43 -5.00 -21.38 -5.22
CA ASP A 43 -6.42 -21.28 -5.00
C ASP A 43 -7.16 -21.41 -6.32
N GLY A 44 -8.29 -22.10 -6.31
CA GLY A 44 -9.21 -22.19 -7.44
C GLY A 44 -9.96 -20.88 -7.73
N HIS A 45 -9.40 -19.73 -7.38
CA HIS A 45 -9.94 -18.40 -7.65
C HIS A 45 -9.09 -17.70 -8.71
N ASP A 46 -9.72 -17.18 -9.76
CA ASP A 46 -9.07 -16.42 -10.85
C ASP A 46 -8.50 -15.05 -10.41
N ARG A 47 -8.59 -14.70 -9.11
CA ARG A 47 -8.14 -13.43 -8.56
C ARG A 47 -6.95 -13.63 -7.63
N ALA A 48 -5.96 -12.75 -7.76
CA ALA A 48 -4.87 -12.63 -6.79
C ALA A 48 -5.45 -12.44 -5.38
N GLY A 49 -4.99 -13.24 -4.41
CA GLY A 49 -5.54 -13.24 -3.07
C GLY A 49 -5.19 -11.99 -2.26
N PHE A 50 -4.02 -11.42 -2.49
CA PHE A 50 -3.62 -10.12 -1.95
C PHE A 50 -3.53 -9.09 -3.06
N ALA A 51 -4.03 -7.88 -2.79
CA ALA A 51 -4.01 -6.78 -3.74
C ALA A 51 -3.52 -5.51 -3.05
N ARG A 52 -2.62 -4.77 -3.70
CA ARG A 52 -2.26 -3.42 -3.25
C ARG A 52 -3.29 -2.38 -3.68
N ASP A 53 -3.52 -1.37 -2.84
CA ASP A 53 -4.24 -0.18 -3.27
C ASP A 53 -3.33 0.61 -4.21
N THR A 54 -3.82 1.01 -5.38
CA THR A 54 -3.08 1.80 -6.39
C THR A 54 -3.73 3.17 -6.64
N ARG A 55 -4.69 3.57 -5.80
CA ARG A 55 -5.38 4.86 -5.93
C ARG A 55 -4.38 6.01 -5.79
N VAL A 56 -4.42 6.91 -6.76
CA VAL A 56 -3.62 8.14 -6.79
C VAL A 56 -3.89 8.95 -5.52
N GLY A 57 -2.83 9.40 -4.85
CA GLY A 57 -2.92 10.19 -3.61
C GLY A 57 -2.91 9.38 -2.30
N THR A 58 -3.28 8.10 -2.32
CA THR A 58 -3.18 7.24 -1.12
C THR A 58 -1.75 6.72 -0.91
N ASN A 59 -1.03 6.51 -2.02
CA ASN A 59 0.26 5.82 -2.05
C ASN A 59 1.50 6.73 -1.93
N ARG A 60 1.32 8.01 -1.62
CA ARG A 60 2.44 8.97 -1.55
C ARG A 60 3.28 8.85 -0.28
N ALA A 61 2.67 8.41 0.81
CA ALA A 61 3.33 8.30 2.11
C ALA A 61 3.26 6.88 2.70
N ARG A 62 2.33 6.04 2.22
CA ARG A 62 2.08 4.69 2.72
C ARG A 62 1.64 3.81 1.58
N CYS A 63 2.11 2.57 1.51
CA CYS A 63 1.51 1.55 0.65
C CYS A 63 0.55 0.70 1.47
N THR A 64 -0.63 0.38 0.92
CA THR A 64 -1.59 -0.52 1.58
C THR A 64 -1.74 -1.79 0.75
N VAL A 65 -1.55 -2.95 1.38
CA VAL A 65 -1.85 -4.26 0.78
C VAL A 65 -2.98 -4.88 1.59
N ARG A 66 -4.02 -5.31 0.90
CA ARG A 66 -5.23 -5.88 1.50
C ARG A 66 -5.49 -7.28 0.97
N THR A 67 -6.21 -8.06 1.76
CA THR A 67 -6.81 -9.32 1.31
C THR A 67 -7.97 -9.02 0.35
N ALA A 68 -7.90 -9.53 -0.87
CA ALA A 68 -8.88 -9.32 -1.93
C ALA A 68 -9.88 -10.48 -2.07
N THR A 69 -9.55 -11.66 -1.55
CA THR A 69 -10.40 -12.86 -1.58
C THR A 69 -10.64 -13.41 -0.18
N GLU A 70 -11.73 -14.18 -0.02
CA GLU A 70 -12.05 -14.83 1.25
C GLU A 70 -10.95 -15.82 1.67
N HIS A 71 -10.40 -16.58 0.71
CA HIS A 71 -9.27 -17.46 0.99
C HIS A 71 -8.07 -16.70 1.57
N ALA A 72 -7.71 -15.56 0.99
CA ALA A 72 -6.61 -14.75 1.50
C ALA A 72 -6.87 -14.20 2.91
N ILE A 73 -8.14 -13.90 3.25
CA ILE A 73 -8.53 -13.52 4.62
C ILE A 73 -8.22 -14.68 5.59
N TYR A 74 -8.72 -15.89 5.29
CA TYR A 74 -8.47 -17.05 6.14
C TYR A 74 -6.99 -17.42 6.23
N ALA A 75 -6.29 -17.42 5.10
CA ALA A 75 -4.86 -17.74 5.03
C ALA A 75 -4.03 -16.71 5.81
N ASN A 76 -4.33 -15.42 5.67
CA ASN A 76 -3.65 -14.37 6.43
C ASN A 76 -3.93 -14.49 7.93
N SER A 77 -5.18 -14.74 8.33
CA SER A 77 -5.55 -14.91 9.75
C SER A 77 -4.84 -16.11 10.39
N LYS A 78 -4.67 -17.21 9.65
CA LYS A 78 -4.00 -18.43 10.15
C LYS A 78 -2.48 -18.34 10.14
N ARG A 79 -1.88 -17.68 9.14
CA ARG A 79 -0.43 -17.75 8.88
C ARG A 79 0.31 -16.43 9.04
N ASN A 80 -0.40 -15.32 9.31
CA ASN A 80 0.12 -13.96 9.38
C ASN A 80 0.93 -13.57 8.13
N ILE A 81 0.38 -13.86 6.95
CA ILE A 81 1.08 -13.73 5.66
C ILE A 81 1.53 -12.29 5.42
N LEU A 82 0.64 -11.29 5.59
CA LEU A 82 0.97 -9.89 5.37
C LEU A 82 2.08 -9.40 6.31
N LEU A 83 2.07 -9.84 7.58
CA LEU A 83 3.10 -9.47 8.56
C LEU A 83 4.47 -10.04 8.15
N LYS A 84 4.49 -11.29 7.67
CA LYS A 84 5.72 -11.95 7.19
C LYS A 84 6.22 -11.34 5.88
N ALA A 85 5.31 -10.88 5.02
CA ALA A 85 5.63 -10.24 3.76
C ALA A 85 6.18 -8.80 3.91
N LEU A 86 6.13 -8.19 5.11
CA LEU A 86 6.65 -6.84 5.35
C LEU A 86 8.16 -6.70 5.10
N GLY A 87 8.91 -7.79 5.26
CA GLY A 87 10.36 -7.84 5.02
C GLY A 87 10.77 -8.23 3.60
N GLY A 88 9.81 -8.38 2.68
CA GLY A 88 10.05 -8.78 1.28
C GLY A 88 10.85 -7.78 0.45
#